data_AF-A0A2M7YLK5-F1
#
_entry.id   AF-A0A2M7YLK5-F1
#
_cell.length_a   1.000
_cell.length_b   1.000
_cell.length_c   1.000
_cell.angle_alpha   90.00
_cell.angle_beta   90.00
_cell.angle_gamma   90.00
#
_symmetry.space_group_name_H-M   'P 1'
#
loop_
_entity.id
_entity.type
_entity.pdbx_description
1 polymer ?
#
loop_
_entity_poly.entity_id
_entity_poly.type
_entity_poly.pdbx_seq_one_letter_code
_entity_poly.pdbx_strand_id
1 'polypeptide(L)'
;MYQRVFIVKEGQWGLMKPEEYESIIKLYKEVLERAEDTKGNKMAEVEVVETTKEAVKRANMEADVVVFISRGMEEEAEKLASAYPRIKVVVFTGAIPQGKVIWVNKACAAGMETIQNIVLRY
;
A
#
# COMPACT_ATOMS: atom_id res chain seq x y z
N MET A 1 -8.96 9.81 -13.44
CA MET A 1 -9.68 9.68 -12.15
C MET A 1 -8.64 9.27 -11.14
N TYR A 2 -8.49 10.02 -10.04
CA TYR A 2 -7.47 9.73 -9.03
C TYR A 2 -7.92 8.55 -8.18
N GLN A 3 -7.01 7.65 -7.86
CA GLN A 3 -7.28 6.50 -7.01
C GLN A 3 -7.13 6.92 -5.54
N ARG A 4 -8.10 6.59 -4.69
CA ARG A 4 -8.00 6.87 -3.26
C ARG A 4 -7.24 5.75 -2.57
N VAL A 5 -6.26 6.13 -1.76
CA VAL A 5 -5.36 5.22 -1.09
C VAL A 5 -5.40 5.49 0.42
N PHE A 6 -5.77 4.48 1.19
CA PHE A 6 -5.76 4.53 2.65
C PHE A 6 -4.56 3.77 3.18
N ILE A 7 -3.65 4.46 3.84
CA ILE A 7 -2.54 3.86 4.57
C ILE A 7 -2.98 3.59 5.99
N VAL A 8 -3.07 2.32 6.37
CA VAL A 8 -3.43 1.88 7.71
C VAL A 8 -2.19 1.87 8.58
N LYS A 9 -2.21 2.71 9.62
CA LYS A 9 -1.16 2.80 10.63
C LYS A 9 -1.24 1.69 11.68
N GLU A 10 -2.40 1.05 11.82
CA GLU A 10 -2.61 -0.08 12.73
C GLU A 10 -1.53 -1.16 12.57
N GLY A 11 -0.97 -1.60 13.71
CA GLY A 11 0.05 -2.64 13.76
C GLY A 11 1.40 -2.15 14.27
N GLN A 12 2.38 -3.05 14.22
CA GLN A 12 3.75 -2.81 14.66
C GLN A 12 4.71 -3.58 13.75
N TRP A 13 5.87 -3.01 13.42
CA TRP A 13 6.87 -3.69 12.61
C TRP A 13 7.97 -4.30 13.49
N GLY A 14 7.71 -5.47 14.06
CA GLY A 14 8.71 -6.20 14.84
C GLY A 14 9.29 -5.38 16.00
N LEU A 15 10.60 -5.14 16.00
CA LEU A 15 11.33 -4.36 17.01
C LEU A 15 11.49 -2.87 16.64
N MET A 16 10.88 -2.42 15.54
CA MET A 16 11.00 -1.04 15.07
C MET A 16 10.40 -0.07 16.08
N LYS A 17 11.08 1.05 16.32
CA LYS A 17 10.56 2.08 17.22
C LYS A 17 9.35 2.78 16.57
N PRO A 18 8.38 3.27 17.37
CA PRO A 18 7.23 4.00 16.86
C PRO A 18 7.61 5.18 15.94
N GLU A 19 8.69 5.89 16.25
CA GLU A 19 9.18 7.03 15.47
C GLU A 19 9.69 6.64 14.07
N GLU A 20 10.35 5.48 13.97
CA GLU A 20 10.85 4.94 12.71
C GLU A 20 9.67 4.45 11.84
N TYR A 21 8.69 3.82 12.48
CA TYR A 21 7.46 3.38 11.83
C TYR A 21 6.66 4.56 11.27
N GLU A 22 6.49 5.62 12.05
CA GLU A 22 5.88 6.89 11.60
C GLU A 22 6.63 7.53 10.43
N SER A 23 7.97 7.49 10.47
CA SER A 23 8.81 8.02 9.39
C SER A 23 8.60 7.26 8.08
N ILE A 24 8.42 5.94 8.17
CA ILE A 24 8.11 5.08 7.02
C ILE A 24 6.71 5.38 6.47
N ILE A 25 5.70 5.52 7.33
CA ILE A 25 4.33 5.89 6.90
C ILE A 25 4.36 7.22 6.13
N LYS A 26 5.06 8.22 6.65
CA LYS A 26 5.22 9.51 5.99
C LYS A 26 5.91 9.38 4.63
N LEU A 27 6.98 8.60 4.56
CA LEU A 27 7.69 8.35 3.30
C LEU A 27 6.77 7.71 2.26
N TYR A 28 6.01 6.66 2.63
CA TYR A 28 5.06 6.02 1.72
C TYR A 28 3.95 6.97 1.28
N LYS A 29 3.43 7.78 2.20
CA LYS A 29 2.45 8.81 1.88
C LYS A 29 3.00 9.77 0.82
N GLU A 30 4.17 10.35 1.05
CA GLU A 30 4.78 11.30 0.13
C GLU A 30 5.03 10.70 -1.26
N VAL A 31 5.53 9.46 -1.31
CA VAL A 31 5.80 8.77 -2.59
C VAL A 31 4.51 8.52 -3.37
N LEU A 32 3.45 8.09 -2.68
CA LEU A 32 2.17 7.80 -3.32
C LEU A 32 1.41 9.08 -3.71
N GLU A 33 1.49 10.15 -2.92
CA GLU A 33 0.86 11.44 -3.26
C GLU A 33 1.53 12.14 -4.44
N ARG A 34 2.83 11.93 -4.62
CA ARG A 34 3.62 12.45 -5.74
C ARG A 34 3.58 11.55 -6.98
N ALA A 35 2.86 10.43 -6.94
CA ALA A 35 2.72 9.57 -8.10
C ALA A 35 1.91 10.31 -9.18
N GLU A 36 2.52 10.48 -10.36
CA GLU A 36 1.93 11.15 -11.52
C GLU A 36 1.88 10.18 -12.71
N ASP A 37 0.86 10.34 -13.57
CA ASP A 37 0.74 9.57 -14.80
C ASP A 37 1.71 10.10 -15.87
N THR A 38 1.77 9.44 -17.04
CA THR A 38 2.63 9.86 -18.16
C THR A 38 2.28 11.24 -18.74
N LYS A 39 1.18 11.86 -18.29
CA LYS A 39 0.72 13.18 -18.69
C LYS A 39 0.90 14.21 -17.56
N GLY A 40 1.54 13.84 -16.44
CA GLY A 40 1.76 14.71 -15.29
C GLY A 40 0.52 14.91 -14.42
N ASN A 41 -0.52 14.09 -14.57
CA ASN A 41 -1.68 14.16 -13.67
C ASN A 41 -1.43 13.33 -12.43
N LYS A 42 -1.77 13.88 -11.26
CA LYS A 42 -1.77 13.15 -10.00
C LYS A 42 -2.54 11.83 -10.14
N MET A 43 -1.97 10.73 -9.67
CA MET A 43 -2.58 9.41 -9.79
C MET A 43 -3.37 9.02 -8.54
N ALA A 44 -2.93 9.45 -7.36
CA ALA A 44 -3.50 8.99 -6.09
C ALA A 44 -3.74 10.11 -5.09
N GLU A 45 -4.84 10.02 -4.34
CA GLU A 45 -5.10 10.79 -3.14
C GLU A 45 -4.86 9.88 -1.93
N VAL A 46 -3.92 10.26 -1.05
CA VAL A 46 -3.45 9.36 0.02
C VAL A 46 -3.85 9.89 1.38
N GLU A 47 -4.52 9.05 2.15
CA GLU A 47 -4.95 9.34 3.50
C GLU A 47 -4.34 8.32 4.47
N VAL A 48 -3.82 8.79 5.60
CA VAL A 48 -3.34 7.90 6.67
C VAL A 48 -4.45 7.77 7.70
N VAL A 49 -4.81 6.54 8.02
CA VAL A 49 -5.87 6.20 8.97
C VAL A 49 -5.30 5.36 10.10
N GLU A 50 -5.84 5.53 11.30
CA GLU A 50 -5.29 4.87 12.50
C GLU A 50 -5.68 3.40 12.54
N THR A 51 -6.85 3.04 12.00
CA THR A 51 -7.37 1.65 12.04
C THR A 51 -7.89 1.16 10.70
N THR A 52 -7.86 -0.16 10.54
CA THR A 52 -8.44 -0.87 9.38
C THR A 52 -9.93 -0.56 9.24
N LYS A 53 -10.65 -0.49 10.37
CA LYS A 53 -12.09 -0.15 10.39
C LYS A 53 -12.37 1.26 9.87
N GLU A 54 -11.49 2.22 10.15
CA GLU A 54 -11.60 3.57 9.59
C GLU A 54 -11.38 3.57 8.08
N ALA A 55 -10.38 2.82 7.60
CA ALA A 55 -10.15 2.65 6.16
C ALA A 55 -11.41 2.15 5.46
N VAL A 56 -12.04 1.10 5.99
CA VAL A 56 -13.26 0.50 5.40
C VAL A 56 -14.44 1.45 5.43
N LYS A 57 -14.63 2.20 6.52
CA LYS A 57 -15.74 3.17 6.61
C LYS A 57 -15.61 4.31 5.60
N ARG A 58 -14.37 4.71 5.26
CA ARG A 58 -14.09 5.81 4.33
C ARG A 58 -13.90 5.33 2.89
N ALA A 59 -13.55 4.06 2.70
CA ALA A 59 -13.48 3.42 1.40
C ALA A 59 -14.89 3.33 0.80
N ASN A 60 -15.10 4.08 -0.26
CA ASN A 60 -16.28 4.05 -1.08
C ASN A 60 -16.11 2.92 -2.11
N MET A 61 -16.27 1.67 -1.63
CA MET A 61 -16.16 0.30 -2.16
C MET A 61 -15.97 -0.02 -3.67
N GLU A 62 -15.88 0.95 -4.59
CA GLU A 62 -15.77 0.73 -6.04
C GLU A 62 -14.39 1.02 -6.64
N ALA A 63 -13.47 1.72 -5.94
CA ALA A 63 -12.15 2.05 -6.52
C ALA A 63 -10.99 2.32 -5.53
N ASP A 64 -11.13 1.98 -4.25
CA ASP A 64 -10.13 2.33 -3.23
C ASP A 64 -9.01 1.29 -3.10
N VAL A 65 -7.84 1.76 -2.70
CA VAL A 65 -6.68 0.95 -2.30
C VAL A 65 -6.49 1.07 -0.80
N VAL A 66 -6.35 -0.06 -0.10
CA VAL A 66 -5.98 -0.08 1.32
C VAL A 66 -4.58 -0.68 1.44
N VAL A 67 -3.69 0.06 2.08
CA VAL A 67 -2.28 -0.25 2.25
C VAL A 67 -1.99 -0.53 3.72
N PHE A 68 -1.49 -1.72 4.01
CA PHE A 68 -0.98 -2.10 5.32
C PHE A 68 0.55 -2.05 5.31
N ILE A 69 1.16 -1.45 6.34
CA ILE A 69 2.63 -1.26 6.41
C ILE A 69 3.29 -2.25 7.38
N SER A 70 2.51 -3.07 8.09
CA SER A 70 3.03 -4.07 9.02
C SER A 70 2.78 -5.49 8.52
N ARG A 71 3.80 -6.35 8.68
CA ARG A 71 3.68 -7.82 8.52
C ARG A 71 2.65 -8.45 9.45
N GLY A 72 2.40 -7.85 10.62
CA GLY A 72 1.39 -8.33 11.56
C GLY A 72 -0.04 -8.18 11.07
N MET A 73 -0.26 -7.50 9.94
CA MET A 73 -1.58 -7.23 9.38
C MET A 73 -1.94 -8.14 8.19
N GLU A 74 -1.13 -9.16 7.89
CA GLU A 74 -1.39 -10.10 6.77
C GLU A 74 -2.78 -10.74 6.87
N GLU A 75 -3.15 -11.27 8.05
CA GLU A 75 -4.46 -11.92 8.26
C GLU A 75 -5.62 -10.92 8.10
N GLU A 76 -5.47 -9.70 8.61
CA GLU A 76 -6.49 -8.65 8.52
C GLU A 76 -6.64 -8.16 7.06
N ALA A 77 -5.53 -8.08 6.34
CA ALA A 77 -5.51 -7.74 4.92
C ALA A 77 -6.20 -8.83 4.06
N GLU A 78 -5.98 -10.12 4.35
CA GLU A 78 -6.66 -11.22 3.68
C GLU A 78 -8.17 -11.24 3.96
N LYS A 79 -8.57 -11.00 5.21
CA LYS A 79 -9.99 -10.84 5.58
C LYS A 79 -10.62 -9.69 4.83
N LEU A 80 -9.93 -8.55 4.75
CA LEU A 80 -10.41 -7.37 4.06
C LEU A 80 -10.60 -7.63 2.55
N ALA A 81 -9.60 -8.22 1.90
CA ALA A 81 -9.66 -8.58 0.48
C ALA A 81 -10.79 -9.57 0.18
N SER A 82 -11.05 -10.51 1.10
CA SER A 82 -12.14 -11.49 0.96
C SER A 82 -13.51 -10.85 1.15
N ALA A 83 -13.65 -9.93 2.11
CA ALA A 83 -14.91 -9.24 2.41
C ALA A 83 -15.28 -8.18 1.37
N TYR A 84 -14.29 -7.55 0.74
CA TYR A 84 -14.49 -6.46 -0.22
C TYR A 84 -13.70 -6.71 -1.52
N PRO A 85 -14.21 -7.55 -2.44
CA PRO A 85 -13.49 -7.97 -3.65
C PRO A 85 -13.15 -6.83 -4.62
N ARG A 86 -13.81 -5.66 -4.47
CA ARG A 86 -13.60 -4.46 -5.30
C ARG A 86 -12.53 -3.52 -4.74
N ILE A 87 -12.07 -3.74 -3.50
CA ILE A 87 -11.00 -2.95 -2.87
C ILE A 87 -9.66 -3.63 -3.15
N LYS A 88 -8.66 -2.86 -3.60
CA LYS A 88 -7.31 -3.37 -3.79
C LYS A 88 -6.58 -3.32 -2.45
N VAL A 89 -6.13 -4.47 -1.96
CA VAL A 89 -5.39 -4.56 -0.69
C VAL A 89 -3.91 -4.81 -0.98
N VAL A 90 -3.04 -3.99 -0.38
CA VAL A 90 -1.58 -4.09 -0.50
C VAL A 90 -0.97 -4.18 0.89
N VAL A 91 -0.01 -5.09 1.08
CA VAL A 91 0.71 -5.24 2.35
C VAL A 91 2.20 -5.06 2.09
N PHE A 92 2.81 -4.05 2.72
CA PHE A 92 4.25 -3.83 2.72
C PHE A 92 4.87 -4.52 3.94
N THR A 93 5.41 -5.71 3.73
CA THR A 93 6.01 -6.52 4.82
C THR A 93 7.53 -6.39 4.88
N GLY A 94 8.16 -5.72 3.91
CA GLY A 94 9.61 -5.69 3.68
C GLY A 94 10.25 -7.06 3.42
N ALA A 95 9.46 -8.12 3.39
CA ALA A 95 9.84 -9.45 2.96
C ALA A 95 9.16 -9.73 1.62
N ILE A 96 9.87 -10.32 0.67
CA ILE A 96 9.23 -10.90 -0.52
C ILE A 96 8.22 -11.93 0.00
N PRO A 97 6.92 -11.80 -0.29
CA PRO A 97 5.90 -12.68 0.28
C PRO A 97 6.26 -14.14 -0.02
N GLN A 98 6.45 -14.94 1.03
CA GLN A 98 6.64 -16.38 0.90
C GLN A 98 5.34 -16.98 0.36
N GLY A 99 5.27 -17.18 -0.95
CA GLY A 99 4.11 -17.83 -1.59
C GLY A 99 3.80 -17.39 -3.02
N LYS A 100 4.31 -16.24 -3.50
CA LYS A 100 4.21 -15.86 -4.92
C LYS A 100 5.59 -15.52 -5.47
N VAL A 101 6.15 -16.41 -6.28
CA VAL A 101 7.41 -16.17 -6.98
C VAL A 101 7.15 -15.14 -8.09
N ILE A 102 7.54 -13.89 -7.84
CA ILE A 102 7.60 -12.86 -8.87
C ILE A 102 8.96 -12.99 -9.57
N TRP A 103 8.97 -13.55 -10.78
CA TRP A 103 10.18 -13.64 -11.60
C TRP A 103 10.45 -12.29 -12.24
N VAL A 104 11.41 -11.55 -11.70
CA VAL A 104 11.90 -10.29 -12.28
C VAL A 104 13.16 -10.61 -13.09
N ASN A 105 13.17 -10.22 -14.37
CA ASN A 105 14.33 -10.39 -15.23
C ASN A 105 15.51 -9.57 -14.67
N LYS A 106 16.69 -10.21 -14.56
CA LYS A 106 17.94 -9.63 -14.01
C LYS A 106 18.42 -8.35 -14.73
N ALA A 107 17.85 -8.00 -15.88
CA ALA A 107 18.15 -6.75 -16.58
C ALA A 107 17.56 -5.50 -15.88
N CYS A 108 16.58 -5.64 -14.99
CA CYS A 108 16.08 -4.51 -14.21
C CYS A 108 16.96 -4.31 -12.96
N ALA A 109 17.92 -3.40 -13.06
CA ALA A 109 18.36 -2.64 -11.90
C ALA A 109 17.10 -1.97 -11.32
N ALA A 110 16.51 -2.58 -10.29
CA ALA A 110 15.19 -2.21 -9.78
C ALA A 110 15.26 -0.86 -9.06
N GLY A 111 15.18 0.22 -9.84
CA GLY A 111 14.83 1.55 -9.37
C GLY A 111 13.34 1.67 -9.04
N MET A 112 12.97 2.83 -8.49
CA MET A 112 11.63 3.20 -8.00
C MET A 112 10.48 2.90 -8.97
N GLU A 113 10.74 2.78 -10.28
CA GLU A 113 9.76 2.36 -11.30
C GLU A 113 9.14 0.97 -11.06
N THR A 114 9.85 0.06 -10.39
CA THR A 114 9.32 -1.29 -10.12
C THR A 114 8.19 -1.24 -9.10
N ILE A 115 8.32 -0.38 -8.09
CA ILE A 115 7.30 -0.17 -7.05
C ILE A 115 6.09 0.51 -7.68
N GLN A 116 6.30 1.52 -8.52
CA GLN A 116 5.21 2.19 -9.23
C GLN A 116 4.40 1.21 -10.11
N ASN A 117 5.06 0.31 -10.84
CA ASN A 117 4.35 -0.65 -11.67
C ASN A 117 3.55 -1.68 -10.86
N ILE A 118 4.06 -2.16 -9.71
CA ILE A 118 3.34 -3.12 -8.86
C ILE A 118 2.11 -2.48 -8.20
N VAL A 119 2.22 -1.21 -7.82
CA VAL A 119 1.13 -0.52 -7.10
C VAL A 119 0.10 0.06 -8.06
N LEU A 120 0.54 0.72 -9.14
CA LEU A 120 -0.29 1.63 -9.95
C LEU A 120 -0.73 1.07 -11.31
N ARG A 121 -0.16 -0.03 -11.79
CA ARG A 121 -0.56 -0.64 -13.07
C ARG A 121 -1.01 -2.07 -12.86
N TYR A 122 -2.31 -2.24 -12.66
CA TYR A 122 -3.21 -3.33 -13.08
C TYR A 122 -4.55 -3.09 -12.37
#